data_AF-A0A519GM12-F1
#
_entry.id   AF-A0A519GM12-F1
#
_cell.length_a   1.000
_cell.length_b   1.000
_cell.length_c   1.000
_cell.angle_alpha   90.00
_cell.angle_beta   90.00
_cell.angle_gamma   90.00
#
_symmetry.space_group_name_H-M   'P 1'
#
loop_
_entity.id
_entity.type
_entity.pdbx_description
1 polymer ?
#
loop_
_entity_poly.entity_id
_entity_poly.type
_entity_poly.pdbx_seq_one_letter_code
_entity_poly.pdbx_strand_id
1 'polypeptide(L)'
;PPKPDGTAFPLLELPNVLVTPHLGASTDEAQEKAGVSVAKSVRLALGGELVPDAVNVAGGVIDPYVRPGIPLVEKLGQIFSALAHSPLTSLDVEVHGELNQYDVKVLKLAALKGVFTNVVSETVSYVNAPLLAEQRGIESRLLVDDQSDEYRNVITLRGALSDGSQLSVSGTLTGTKQTEKLVGINDHPLELPIEKHHIVMLYTDRPGIVAVYGQKFGEAGINIAGMQIARRQAGGQALSVLTVDSPVPDELLDEVRSAIQADLFRQIEITES
;
A
#
# COMPACT_ATOMS: atom_id res chain seq x y z
N PRO A 1 31.85 -3.36 35.05
CA PRO A 1 32.38 -4.61 35.64
C PRO A 1 31.27 -5.28 36.47
N PRO A 2 31.22 -6.61 36.59
CA PRO A 2 30.27 -7.27 37.48
C PRO A 2 30.47 -6.81 38.93
N LYS A 3 29.38 -6.71 39.70
CA LYS A 3 29.45 -6.28 41.10
C LYS A 3 30.20 -7.34 41.93
N PRO A 4 30.96 -6.97 42.98
CA PRO A 4 31.70 -7.93 43.83
C PRO A 4 30.88 -9.06 44.42
N ASP A 5 29.60 -8.82 44.70
CA ASP A 5 28.61 -9.77 45.23
C ASP A 5 27.80 -10.47 44.13
N GLY A 6 28.06 -10.17 42.86
CA GLY A 6 27.35 -10.73 41.72
C GLY A 6 27.85 -12.12 41.34
N THR A 7 26.93 -12.96 40.87
CA THR A 7 27.22 -14.34 40.41
C THR A 7 28.27 -14.41 39.29
N ALA A 8 28.45 -13.33 38.54
CA ALA A 8 29.44 -13.23 37.47
C ALA A 8 30.84 -12.75 37.94
N PHE A 9 30.99 -12.29 39.19
CA PHE A 9 32.27 -11.80 39.71
C PHE A 9 33.37 -12.87 39.78
N PRO A 10 33.09 -14.12 40.20
CA PRO A 10 34.10 -15.18 40.24
C PRO A 10 34.70 -15.51 38.86
N LEU A 11 33.99 -15.20 37.76
CA LEU A 11 34.48 -15.44 36.40
C LEU A 11 35.71 -14.60 36.05
N LEU A 12 35.95 -13.49 36.77
CA LEU A 12 37.12 -12.63 36.59
C LEU A 12 38.42 -13.27 37.07
N GLU A 13 38.34 -14.29 37.93
CA GLU A 13 39.51 -14.97 38.51
C GLU A 13 39.98 -16.17 37.66
N LEU A 14 39.19 -16.58 36.65
CA LEU A 14 39.46 -17.76 35.83
C LEU A 14 40.32 -17.41 34.61
N PRO A 15 41.57 -17.92 34.50
CA PRO A 15 42.48 -17.55 33.41
C PRO A 15 42.04 -18.08 32.03
N ASN A 16 41.13 -19.04 31.98
CA ASN A 16 40.54 -19.58 30.76
C ASN A 16 39.25 -18.87 30.32
N VAL A 17 38.86 -17.78 30.98
CA VAL A 17 37.67 -16.99 30.65
C VAL A 17 38.08 -15.59 30.19
N LEU A 18 37.82 -15.28 28.92
CA LEU A 18 38.00 -13.94 28.37
C LEU A 18 36.75 -13.09 28.62
N VAL A 19 36.92 -11.98 29.33
CA VAL A 19 35.85 -11.04 29.64
C VAL A 19 36.07 -9.71 28.94
N THR A 20 35.01 -9.11 28.41
CA THR A 20 35.01 -7.74 27.89
C THR A 20 33.85 -6.96 28.51
N PRO A 21 34.02 -5.68 28.88
CA PRO A 21 32.97 -4.88 29.53
C PRO A 21 31.92 -4.40 28.52
N HIS A 22 31.16 -5.33 27.93
CA HIS A 22 30.09 -5.04 26.96
C HIS A 22 30.59 -4.19 25.76
N LEU A 23 31.82 -4.44 25.30
CA LEU A 23 32.45 -3.68 24.22
C LEU A 23 31.90 -4.03 22.82
N GLY A 24 30.97 -4.98 22.70
CA GLY A 24 30.48 -5.48 21.42
C GLY A 24 29.83 -4.41 20.51
N ALA A 25 29.24 -3.37 21.10
CA ALA A 25 28.68 -2.22 20.37
C ALA A 25 29.48 -0.92 20.58
N SER A 26 30.66 -1.00 21.21
CA SER A 26 31.54 0.14 21.50
C SER A 26 32.53 0.38 20.36
N THR A 27 32.02 0.42 19.12
CA THR A 27 32.80 0.80 17.93
C THR A 27 32.19 2.04 17.30
N ASP A 28 33.00 2.85 16.62
CA ASP A 28 32.55 4.08 15.98
C ASP A 28 31.47 3.78 14.92
N GLU A 29 31.61 2.68 14.18
CA GLU A 29 30.64 2.27 13.15
C GLU A 29 29.29 1.86 13.73
N ALA A 30 29.29 1.21 14.90
CA ALA A 30 28.06 0.84 15.59
C ALA A 30 27.34 2.08 16.13
N GLN A 31 28.07 3.04 16.69
CA GLN A 31 27.52 4.30 17.18
C GLN A 31 27.00 5.17 16.04
N GLU A 32 27.71 5.25 14.91
CA GLU A 32 27.26 5.97 13.72
C GLU A 32 25.95 5.39 13.18
N LYS A 33 25.88 4.06 12.99
CA LYS A 33 24.66 3.38 12.53
C LYS A 33 23.48 3.61 13.47
N ALA A 34 23.70 3.52 14.79
CA ALA A 34 22.69 3.80 15.79
C ALA A 34 22.22 5.26 15.69
N GLY A 35 23.15 6.22 15.59
CA GLY A 35 22.83 7.64 15.44
C GLY A 35 21.99 7.93 14.20
N VAL A 36 22.37 7.39 13.04
CA VAL A 36 21.62 7.54 11.77
C VAL A 36 20.23 6.91 11.87
N SER A 37 20.10 5.74 12.50
CA SER A 37 18.80 5.06 12.71
C SER A 37 17.87 5.90 13.59
N VAL A 38 18.37 6.44 14.71
CA VAL A 38 17.60 7.31 15.60
C VAL A 38 17.21 8.62 14.89
N ALA A 39 18.13 9.24 14.16
CA ALA A 39 17.84 10.47 13.41
C ALA A 39 16.74 10.27 12.36
N LYS A 40 16.76 9.14 11.64
CA LYS A 40 15.67 8.76 10.71
C LYS A 40 14.35 8.57 11.43
N SER A 41 14.35 7.87 12.56
CA SER A 41 13.15 7.63 13.38
C SER A 41 12.54 8.93 13.90
N VAL A 42 13.36 9.86 14.42
CA VAL A 42 12.90 11.17 14.88
C VAL A 42 12.32 11.99 13.73
N ARG A 43 12.96 11.97 12.54
CA ARG A 43 12.43 12.64 11.35
C ARG A 43 11.05 12.10 10.95
N LEU A 44 10.88 10.77 10.95
CA LEU A 44 9.59 10.14 10.67
C LEU A 44 8.53 10.55 11.71
N ALA A 45 8.89 10.48 13.00
CA ALA A 45 8.00 10.87 14.09
C ALA A 45 7.51 12.32 13.96
N LEU A 46 8.43 13.26 13.69
CA LEU A 46 8.10 14.68 13.52
C LEU A 46 7.32 14.95 12.23
N GLY A 47 7.47 14.10 11.21
CA GLY A 47 6.67 14.14 9.98
C GLY A 47 5.28 13.51 10.11
N GLY A 48 4.94 12.93 11.28
CA GLY A 48 3.69 12.17 11.45
C GLY A 48 3.71 10.80 10.74
N GLU A 49 4.88 10.36 10.30
CA GLU A 49 5.07 9.06 9.67
C GLU A 49 5.20 7.96 10.70
N LEU A 50 4.95 6.73 10.24
CA LEU A 50 5.13 5.54 11.04
C LEU A 50 6.62 5.39 11.41
N VAL A 51 6.89 5.10 12.69
CA VAL A 51 8.23 4.84 13.19
C VAL A 51 8.36 3.34 13.47
N PRO A 52 8.98 2.55 12.57
CA PRO A 52 8.96 1.09 12.67
C PRO A 52 9.65 0.52 13.92
N ASP A 53 10.56 1.31 14.51
CA ASP A 53 11.32 0.96 15.71
C ASP A 53 10.70 1.55 16.99
N ALA A 54 9.51 2.17 16.90
CA ALA A 54 8.87 2.77 18.05
C ALA A 54 8.38 1.70 19.03
N VAL A 55 8.93 1.75 20.25
CA VAL A 55 8.57 0.82 21.32
C VAL A 55 7.22 1.14 21.99
N ASN A 56 6.69 2.36 21.85
CA ASN A 56 5.55 2.87 22.63
C ASN A 56 4.49 3.67 21.83
N VAL A 57 4.42 3.53 20.50
CA VAL A 57 3.45 4.27 19.65
C VAL A 57 2.52 3.29 18.92
N ALA A 58 1.34 3.74 18.49
CA ALA A 58 0.43 2.98 17.65
C ALA A 58 1.19 2.35 16.45
N GLY A 59 1.38 1.02 16.49
CA GLY A 59 2.18 0.27 15.53
C GLY A 59 3.24 -0.64 16.16
N GLY A 60 3.81 -0.26 17.31
CA GLY A 60 4.86 -1.04 17.98
C GLY A 60 6.06 -1.37 17.07
N VAL A 61 6.85 -2.37 17.46
CA VAL A 61 7.85 -2.96 16.57
C VAL A 61 7.12 -3.74 15.48
N ILE A 62 7.28 -3.32 14.22
CA ILE A 62 6.61 -3.95 13.08
C ILE A 62 7.48 -5.08 12.55
N ASP A 63 6.86 -6.25 12.46
CA ASP A 63 7.50 -7.46 11.96
C ASP A 63 8.05 -7.24 10.53
N PRO A 64 9.29 -7.67 10.23
CA PRO A 64 9.89 -7.56 8.91
C PRO A 64 9.06 -8.19 7.77
N TYR A 65 8.19 -9.16 8.04
CA TYR A 65 7.29 -9.74 7.05
C TYR A 65 6.07 -8.86 6.76
N VAL A 66 5.61 -8.06 7.73
CA VAL A 66 4.46 -7.14 7.58
C VAL A 66 4.89 -5.80 6.98
N ARG A 67 6.08 -5.32 7.35
CA ARG A 67 6.59 -4.00 6.98
C ARG A 67 6.53 -3.70 5.47
N PRO A 68 6.89 -4.61 4.55
CA PRO A 68 6.79 -4.36 3.11
C PRO A 68 5.35 -4.15 2.61
N GLY A 69 4.34 -4.64 3.33
CA GLY A 69 2.93 -4.48 2.96
C GLY A 69 2.38 -3.08 3.22
N ILE A 70 3.08 -2.26 4.01
CA ILE A 70 2.63 -0.92 4.38
C ILE A 70 2.52 0.01 3.15
N PRO A 71 3.58 0.23 2.35
CA PRO A 71 3.48 1.08 1.16
C PRO A 71 2.50 0.52 0.12
N LEU A 72 2.43 -0.81 -0.04
CA LEU A 72 1.41 -1.46 -0.88
C LEU A 72 0.01 -1.03 -0.46
N VAL A 73 -0.31 -1.12 0.83
CA VAL A 73 -1.66 -0.82 1.33
C VAL A 73 -1.99 0.66 1.27
N GLU A 74 -1.02 1.56 1.48
CA GLU A 74 -1.20 2.99 1.23
C GLU A 74 -1.58 3.24 -0.24
N LYS A 75 -0.86 2.62 -1.19
CA LYS A 75 -1.15 2.74 -2.63
C LYS A 75 -2.50 2.15 -3.00
N LEU A 76 -2.87 0.99 -2.43
CA LEU A 76 -4.21 0.42 -2.59
C LEU A 76 -5.29 1.39 -2.09
N GLY A 77 -5.07 2.07 -0.96
CA GLY A 77 -5.99 3.08 -0.44
C GLY A 77 -6.19 4.25 -1.42
N GLN A 78 -5.11 4.71 -2.05
CA GLN A 78 -5.20 5.77 -3.07
C GLN A 78 -5.97 5.30 -4.32
N ILE A 79 -5.71 4.08 -4.80
CA ILE A 79 -6.44 3.49 -5.93
C ILE A 79 -7.92 3.33 -5.58
N PHE A 80 -8.22 2.79 -4.39
CA PHE A 80 -9.58 2.65 -3.89
C PHE A 80 -10.31 3.99 -3.91
N SER A 81 -9.71 5.03 -3.33
CA SER A 81 -10.34 6.35 -3.25
C SER A 81 -10.55 6.99 -4.63
N ALA A 82 -9.64 6.77 -5.58
CA ALA A 82 -9.77 7.31 -6.94
C ALA A 82 -10.88 6.61 -7.76
N LEU A 83 -11.20 5.36 -7.42
CA LEU A 83 -12.26 4.57 -8.05
C LEU A 83 -13.62 4.73 -7.38
N ALA A 84 -13.65 5.16 -6.12
CA ALA A 84 -14.90 5.45 -5.41
C ALA A 84 -15.65 6.61 -6.10
N HIS A 85 -16.93 6.38 -6.45
CA HIS A 85 -17.79 7.36 -7.11
C HIS A 85 -18.77 8.05 -6.17
N SER A 86 -18.86 7.56 -4.94
CA SER A 86 -19.71 8.05 -3.86
C SER A 86 -18.94 7.98 -2.54
N PRO A 87 -19.31 8.78 -1.52
CA PRO A 87 -18.65 8.75 -0.21
C PRO A 87 -18.58 7.34 0.40
N LEU A 88 -17.42 7.01 0.97
CA LEU A 88 -17.17 5.77 1.71
C LEU A 88 -17.95 5.76 3.02
N THR A 89 -18.54 4.62 3.38
CA THR A 89 -19.27 4.42 4.65
C THR A 89 -18.65 3.36 5.55
N SER A 90 -17.99 2.35 4.95
CA SER A 90 -17.21 1.37 5.68
C SER A 90 -16.03 0.86 4.85
N LEU A 91 -14.96 0.44 5.54
CA LEU A 91 -13.75 -0.11 4.95
C LEU A 91 -13.28 -1.36 5.71
N ASP A 92 -13.30 -2.49 5.04
CA ASP A 92 -12.66 -3.72 5.48
C ASP A 92 -11.26 -3.80 4.86
N VAL A 93 -10.27 -4.03 5.72
CA VAL A 93 -8.92 -4.40 5.33
C VAL A 93 -8.79 -5.89 5.54
N GLU A 94 -8.86 -6.64 4.45
CA GLU A 94 -8.81 -8.10 4.42
C GLU A 94 -7.36 -8.51 4.16
N VAL A 95 -6.78 -9.31 5.06
CA VAL A 95 -5.41 -9.84 4.97
C VAL A 95 -5.47 -11.36 4.88
N HIS A 96 -5.06 -11.87 3.74
CA HIS A 96 -5.15 -13.28 3.36
C HIS A 96 -3.77 -13.92 3.29
N GLY A 97 -3.68 -15.19 3.69
CA GLY A 97 -2.48 -16.02 3.54
C GLY A 97 -1.53 -15.98 4.74
N GLU A 98 -0.24 -16.16 4.52
CA GLU A 98 0.78 -16.36 5.57
C GLU A 98 0.91 -15.18 6.56
N LEU A 99 0.48 -13.97 6.18
CA LEU A 99 0.50 -12.79 7.06
C LEU A 99 -0.41 -12.92 8.30
N ASN A 100 -1.33 -13.88 8.33
CA ASN A 100 -2.21 -14.12 9.48
C ASN A 100 -1.44 -14.41 10.79
N GLN A 101 -0.19 -14.88 10.68
CA GLN A 101 0.63 -15.29 11.82
C GLN A 101 1.30 -14.10 12.54
N TYR A 102 1.12 -12.88 12.04
CA TYR A 102 1.80 -11.67 12.51
C TYR A 102 0.80 -10.60 12.99
N ASP A 103 1.27 -9.60 13.75
CA ASP A 103 0.45 -8.42 14.06
C ASP A 103 0.37 -7.49 12.84
N VAL A 104 -0.77 -7.55 12.14
CA VAL A 104 -1.05 -6.79 10.90
C VAL A 104 -1.90 -5.53 11.13
N LYS A 105 -2.12 -5.10 12.38
CA LYS A 105 -2.96 -3.91 12.68
C LYS A 105 -2.50 -2.64 11.99
N VAL A 106 -1.20 -2.52 11.72
CA VAL A 106 -0.63 -1.38 11.01
C VAL A 106 -1.16 -1.24 9.58
N LEU A 107 -1.55 -2.35 8.93
CA LEU A 107 -2.11 -2.32 7.57
C LEU A 107 -3.46 -1.61 7.54
N LYS A 108 -4.25 -1.72 8.61
CA LYS A 108 -5.49 -0.94 8.74
C LYS A 108 -5.21 0.56 8.78
N LEU A 109 -4.17 0.99 9.49
CA LEU A 109 -3.77 2.40 9.53
C LEU A 109 -3.26 2.89 8.18
N ALA A 110 -2.43 2.07 7.50
CA ALA A 110 -1.92 2.36 6.16
C ALA A 110 -3.06 2.51 5.14
N ALA A 111 -4.09 1.66 5.22
CA ALA A 111 -5.25 1.72 4.33
C ALA A 111 -6.02 3.04 4.51
N LEU A 112 -6.30 3.41 5.77
CA LEU A 112 -6.98 4.68 6.06
C LEU A 112 -6.13 5.88 5.62
N LYS A 113 -4.83 5.86 5.87
CA LYS A 113 -3.92 6.91 5.39
C LYS A 113 -4.04 7.05 3.87
N GLY A 114 -3.85 5.96 3.13
CA GLY A 114 -3.93 5.92 1.67
C GLY A 114 -5.28 6.39 1.12
N VAL A 115 -6.39 5.97 1.73
CA VAL A 115 -7.74 6.41 1.35
C VAL A 115 -7.91 7.91 1.50
N PHE A 116 -7.36 8.51 2.56
CA PHE A 116 -7.54 9.94 2.81
C PHE A 116 -6.54 10.84 2.09
N THR A 117 -5.36 10.33 1.68
CA THR A 117 -4.25 11.13 1.10
C THR A 117 -4.69 12.12 0.03
N ASN A 118 -5.55 11.69 -0.91
CA ASN A 118 -5.93 12.50 -2.08
C ASN A 118 -7.34 13.13 -1.98
N VAL A 119 -8.01 13.00 -0.83
CA VAL A 119 -9.41 13.48 -0.64
C VAL A 119 -9.56 14.49 0.50
N VAL A 120 -8.46 14.88 1.13
CA VAL A 120 -8.45 15.91 2.17
C VAL A 120 -7.38 16.96 1.86
N SER A 121 -7.58 18.18 2.35
CA SER A 121 -6.63 19.28 2.17
C SER A 121 -5.48 19.27 3.17
N GLU A 122 -5.63 18.54 4.28
CA GLU A 122 -4.63 18.45 5.35
C GLU A 122 -3.68 17.27 5.12
N THR A 123 -2.46 17.33 5.66
CA THR A 123 -1.56 16.18 5.61
C THR A 123 -2.11 15.02 6.44
N VAL A 124 -2.24 13.85 5.81
CA VAL A 124 -2.70 12.62 6.48
C VAL A 124 -1.51 11.87 7.05
N SER A 125 -1.64 11.46 8.30
CA SER A 125 -0.65 10.76 9.12
C SER A 125 -1.27 9.47 9.66
N TYR A 126 -0.42 8.58 10.18
CA TYR A 126 -0.87 7.37 10.86
C TYR A 126 -1.68 7.64 12.14
N VAL A 127 -1.57 8.85 12.70
CA VAL A 127 -2.22 9.25 13.95
C VAL A 127 -3.60 9.86 13.68
N ASN A 128 -3.72 10.74 12.68
CA ASN A 128 -4.99 11.42 12.38
C ASN A 128 -5.89 10.62 11.42
N ALA A 129 -5.38 9.68 10.62
CA ALA A 129 -6.21 8.91 9.68
C ALA A 129 -7.39 8.17 10.36
N PRO A 130 -7.22 7.50 11.52
CA PRO A 130 -8.36 6.91 12.25
C PRO A 130 -9.37 7.93 12.75
N LEU A 131 -8.89 9.09 13.22
CA LEU A 131 -9.76 10.18 13.68
C LEU A 131 -10.58 10.77 12.52
N LEU A 132 -9.96 10.93 11.34
CA LEU A 132 -10.65 11.36 10.11
C LEU A 132 -11.76 10.38 9.70
N ALA A 133 -11.50 9.07 9.83
CA ALA A 133 -12.51 8.05 9.57
C ALA A 133 -13.69 8.17 10.55
N GLU A 134 -13.40 8.26 11.85
CA GLU A 134 -14.42 8.39 12.90
C GLU A 134 -15.28 9.65 12.73
N GLN A 135 -14.66 10.80 12.48
CA GLN A 135 -15.36 12.07 12.24
C GLN A 135 -16.28 12.03 11.01
N ARG A 136 -15.95 11.18 10.02
CA ARG A 136 -16.75 10.97 8.81
C ARG A 136 -17.73 9.81 8.93
N GLY A 137 -17.81 9.15 10.10
CA GLY A 137 -18.68 8.01 10.33
C GLY A 137 -18.28 6.77 9.52
N ILE A 138 -17.00 6.65 9.12
CA ILE A 138 -16.49 5.51 8.36
C ILE A 138 -16.10 4.40 9.34
N GLU A 139 -16.87 3.32 9.35
CA GLU A 139 -16.49 2.12 10.10
C GLU A 139 -15.31 1.44 9.41
N SER A 140 -14.26 1.12 10.15
CA SER A 140 -13.10 0.41 9.59
C SER A 140 -12.81 -0.88 10.35
N ARG A 141 -12.69 -2.00 9.64
CA ARG A 141 -12.45 -3.32 10.22
C ARG A 141 -11.20 -3.95 9.61
N LEU A 142 -10.59 -4.86 10.37
CA LEU A 142 -9.46 -5.66 9.94
C LEU A 142 -9.91 -7.11 10.00
N LEU A 143 -9.90 -7.78 8.86
CA LEU A 143 -10.29 -9.18 8.69
C LEU A 143 -9.04 -9.95 8.28
N VAL A 144 -8.77 -11.08 8.93
CA VAL A 144 -7.53 -11.83 8.71
C VAL A 144 -7.85 -13.31 8.65
N ASP A 145 -7.34 -13.98 7.62
CA ASP A 145 -7.44 -15.44 7.46
C ASP A 145 -6.19 -16.01 6.79
N ASP A 146 -6.10 -17.34 6.75
CA ASP A 146 -4.97 -18.09 6.21
C ASP A 146 -5.15 -18.53 4.76
N GLN A 147 -6.24 -18.12 4.09
CA GLN A 147 -6.62 -18.62 2.79
C GLN A 147 -6.18 -17.68 1.67
N SER A 148 -5.30 -18.15 0.79
CA SER A 148 -4.93 -17.43 -0.42
C SER A 148 -4.58 -18.42 -1.52
N ASP A 149 -5.35 -18.40 -2.61
CA ASP A 149 -5.27 -19.42 -3.66
C ASP A 149 -4.10 -19.21 -4.63
N GLU A 150 -3.87 -17.97 -5.06
CA GLU A 150 -2.93 -17.65 -6.15
C GLU A 150 -1.59 -17.08 -5.67
N TYR A 151 -1.59 -16.42 -4.52
CA TYR A 151 -0.42 -15.73 -3.97
C TYR A 151 -0.14 -16.20 -2.55
N ARG A 152 1.09 -15.97 -2.07
CA ARG A 152 1.44 -16.24 -0.67
C ARG A 152 0.59 -15.40 0.30
N ASN A 153 0.40 -14.13 -0.06
CA ASN A 153 -0.38 -13.17 0.70
C ASN A 153 -1.17 -12.31 -0.27
N VAL A 154 -2.41 -11.96 0.06
CA VAL A 154 -3.19 -10.95 -0.64
C VAL A 154 -3.74 -9.98 0.40
N ILE A 155 -3.70 -8.69 0.09
CA ILE A 155 -4.36 -7.68 0.90
C ILE A 155 -5.45 -7.04 0.05
N THR A 156 -6.68 -7.07 0.53
CA THR A 156 -7.85 -6.52 -0.16
C THR A 156 -8.45 -5.41 0.68
N LEU A 157 -8.63 -4.24 0.06
CA LEU A 157 -9.44 -3.17 0.62
C LEU A 157 -10.82 -3.28 0.02
N ARG A 158 -11.83 -3.53 0.86
CA ARG A 158 -13.24 -3.62 0.45
C ARG A 158 -14.05 -2.57 1.18
N GLY A 159 -14.88 -1.82 0.48
CA GLY A 159 -15.68 -0.80 1.13
C GLY A 159 -17.07 -0.62 0.52
N ALA A 160 -18.01 -0.29 1.40
CA ALA A 160 -19.36 0.08 1.03
C ALA A 160 -19.44 1.60 0.80
N LEU A 161 -20.01 2.01 -0.32
CA LEU A 161 -20.27 3.41 -0.62
C LEU A 161 -21.69 3.80 -0.21
N SER A 162 -21.92 5.10 -0.05
CA SER A 162 -23.20 5.66 0.42
C SER A 162 -24.39 5.44 -0.51
N ASP A 163 -24.15 5.08 -1.77
CA ASP A 163 -25.20 4.65 -2.72
C ASP A 163 -25.51 3.14 -2.67
N GLY A 164 -24.87 2.42 -1.75
CA GLY A 164 -25.02 0.98 -1.55
C GLY A 164 -24.13 0.12 -2.44
N SER A 165 -23.36 0.71 -3.35
CA SER A 165 -22.38 -0.04 -4.14
C SER A 165 -21.20 -0.51 -3.30
N GLN A 166 -20.52 -1.56 -3.78
CA GLN A 166 -19.31 -2.10 -3.19
C GLN A 166 -18.14 -1.84 -4.14
N LEU A 167 -16.98 -1.53 -3.57
CA LEU A 167 -15.72 -1.44 -4.28
C LEU A 167 -14.69 -2.32 -3.58
N SER A 168 -13.87 -3.03 -4.33
CA SER A 168 -12.68 -3.68 -3.78
C SER A 168 -11.46 -3.50 -4.65
N VAL A 169 -10.29 -3.37 -4.02
CA VAL A 169 -8.98 -3.40 -4.69
C VAL A 169 -8.05 -4.34 -3.93
N SER A 170 -7.32 -5.17 -4.66
CA SER A 170 -6.48 -6.22 -4.09
C SER A 170 -5.05 -6.07 -4.57
N GLY A 171 -4.10 -6.28 -3.68
CA GLY A 171 -2.67 -6.22 -4.00
C GLY A 171 -1.85 -7.31 -3.33
N THR A 172 -0.65 -7.51 -3.85
CA THR A 172 0.34 -8.44 -3.28
C THR A 172 1.76 -7.94 -3.53
N LEU A 173 2.73 -8.57 -2.87
CA LEU A 173 4.16 -8.36 -3.10
C LEU A 173 4.75 -9.59 -3.77
N THR A 174 5.49 -9.37 -4.86
CA THR A 174 6.02 -10.46 -5.68
C THR A 174 7.55 -10.43 -5.78
N GLY A 175 8.13 -11.64 -5.85
CA GLY A 175 9.57 -11.83 -6.03
C GLY A 175 10.42 -11.38 -4.84
N THR A 176 11.73 -11.55 -4.95
CA THR A 176 12.70 -11.14 -3.91
C THR A 176 12.80 -9.63 -3.75
N LYS A 177 12.40 -8.88 -4.77
CA LYS A 177 12.35 -7.41 -4.76
C LYS A 177 11.12 -6.85 -4.05
N GLN A 178 10.17 -7.71 -3.63
CA GLN A 178 8.91 -7.28 -3.02
C GLN A 178 8.18 -6.25 -3.90
N THR A 179 8.08 -6.53 -5.20
CA THR A 179 7.40 -5.62 -6.14
C THR A 179 5.90 -5.61 -5.84
N GLU A 180 5.39 -4.42 -5.55
CA GLU A 180 3.99 -4.13 -5.28
C GLU A 180 3.16 -4.29 -6.55
N LYS A 181 2.22 -5.22 -6.54
CA LYS A 181 1.33 -5.48 -7.66
C LYS A 181 -0.13 -5.27 -7.26
N LEU A 182 -0.88 -4.64 -8.15
CA LEU A 182 -2.34 -4.67 -8.16
C LEU A 182 -2.77 -5.98 -8.80
N VAL A 183 -3.50 -6.80 -8.05
CA VAL A 183 -3.95 -8.14 -8.47
C VAL A 183 -5.45 -8.26 -8.64
N GLY A 184 -6.22 -7.23 -8.26
CA GLY A 184 -7.64 -7.21 -8.56
C GLY A 184 -8.30 -5.87 -8.32
N ILE A 185 -9.34 -5.59 -9.10
CA ILE A 185 -10.32 -4.53 -8.83
C ILE A 185 -11.70 -5.17 -8.99
N ASN A 186 -12.52 -5.11 -7.93
CA ASN A 186 -13.77 -5.87 -7.84
C ASN A 186 -13.51 -7.35 -8.20
N ASP A 187 -14.34 -7.94 -9.06
CA ASP A 187 -14.19 -9.34 -9.52
C ASP A 187 -13.29 -9.47 -10.77
N HIS A 188 -12.49 -8.44 -11.10
CA HIS A 188 -11.58 -8.49 -12.24
C HIS A 188 -10.15 -8.83 -11.78
N PRO A 189 -9.62 -10.03 -12.07
CA PRO A 189 -8.26 -10.40 -11.73
C PRO A 189 -7.27 -9.63 -12.61
N LEU A 190 -6.20 -9.16 -11.99
CA LEU A 190 -5.15 -8.33 -12.59
C LEU A 190 -3.78 -8.85 -12.15
N GLU A 191 -2.71 -8.37 -12.79
CA GLU A 191 -1.33 -8.60 -12.37
C GLU A 191 -0.40 -7.53 -12.94
N LEU A 192 -0.45 -6.33 -12.38
CA LEU A 192 0.37 -5.19 -12.82
C LEU A 192 1.10 -4.52 -11.65
N PRO A 193 2.35 -4.07 -11.83
CA PRO A 193 3.02 -3.21 -10.87
C PRO A 193 2.23 -1.93 -10.60
N ILE A 194 2.25 -1.46 -9.35
CA ILE A 194 1.67 -0.15 -9.00
C ILE A 194 2.73 0.93 -9.21
N GLU A 195 2.53 1.70 -10.26
CA GLU A 195 3.39 2.79 -10.71
C GLU A 195 2.72 4.15 -10.46
N LYS A 196 3.41 5.24 -10.84
CA LYS A 196 2.95 6.59 -10.53
C LYS A 196 1.66 6.99 -11.23
N HIS A 197 1.49 6.67 -12.52
CA HIS A 197 0.34 7.10 -13.30
C HIS A 197 -0.40 5.91 -13.90
N HIS A 198 -1.68 5.79 -13.56
CA HIS A 198 -2.56 4.77 -14.09
C HIS A 198 -3.82 5.36 -14.72
N ILE A 199 -4.38 4.62 -15.68
CA ILE A 199 -5.72 4.89 -16.20
C ILE A 199 -6.54 3.61 -16.05
N VAL A 200 -7.63 3.69 -15.30
CA VAL A 200 -8.57 2.59 -15.11
C VAL A 200 -9.82 2.88 -15.94
N MET A 201 -10.23 1.90 -16.74
CA MET A 201 -11.37 2.00 -17.64
C MET A 201 -12.28 0.78 -17.50
N LEU A 202 -13.58 0.99 -17.36
CA LEU A 202 -14.60 -0.05 -17.46
C LEU A 202 -15.47 0.25 -18.69
N TYR A 203 -15.58 -0.70 -19.60
CA TYR A 203 -16.33 -0.53 -20.85
C TYR A 203 -16.87 -1.88 -21.35
N THR A 204 -17.79 -1.81 -22.32
CA THR A 204 -18.26 -3.01 -23.03
C THR A 204 -17.24 -3.45 -24.08
N ASP A 205 -16.74 -4.69 -23.97
CA ASP A 205 -15.73 -5.25 -24.87
C ASP A 205 -16.27 -5.35 -26.31
N ARG A 206 -15.69 -4.57 -27.22
CA ARG A 206 -16.00 -4.59 -28.65
C ARG A 206 -14.74 -4.43 -29.49
N PRO A 207 -14.70 -5.00 -30.71
CA PRO A 207 -13.55 -4.88 -31.60
C PRO A 207 -13.12 -3.42 -31.79
N GLY A 208 -11.81 -3.18 -31.69
CA GLY A 208 -11.20 -1.88 -31.99
C GLY A 208 -11.00 -0.94 -30.79
N ILE A 209 -11.57 -1.20 -29.61
CA ILE A 209 -11.41 -0.29 -28.45
C ILE A 209 -9.93 -0.03 -28.12
N VAL A 210 -9.10 -1.08 -28.09
CA VAL A 210 -7.67 -0.96 -27.80
C VAL A 210 -6.96 -0.03 -28.80
N ALA A 211 -7.33 -0.12 -30.07
CA ALA A 211 -6.77 0.75 -31.11
C ALA A 211 -7.20 2.22 -30.91
N VAL A 212 -8.45 2.46 -30.49
CA VAL A 212 -8.98 3.82 -30.28
C VAL A 212 -8.18 4.58 -29.22
N TYR A 213 -8.04 4.02 -28.01
CA TYR A 213 -7.28 4.74 -26.97
C TYR A 213 -5.78 4.72 -27.23
N GLY A 214 -5.24 3.65 -27.81
CA GLY A 214 -3.83 3.56 -28.17
C GLY A 214 -3.42 4.63 -29.19
N GLN A 215 -4.25 4.84 -30.21
CA GLN A 215 -4.03 5.91 -31.19
C GLN A 215 -4.10 7.29 -30.54
N LYS A 216 -5.14 7.57 -29.74
CA LYS A 216 -5.32 8.88 -29.10
C LYS A 216 -4.17 9.24 -28.16
N PHE A 217 -3.74 8.30 -27.33
CA PHE A 217 -2.58 8.53 -26.45
C PHE A 217 -1.28 8.68 -27.25
N GLY A 218 -1.09 7.87 -28.30
CA GLY A 218 0.07 7.99 -29.19
C GLY A 218 0.15 9.33 -29.92
N GLU A 219 -0.97 9.84 -30.45
CA GLU A 219 -1.06 11.15 -31.10
C GLU A 219 -0.77 12.30 -30.13
N ALA A 220 -1.13 12.13 -28.86
CA ALA A 220 -0.82 13.07 -27.79
C ALA A 220 0.60 12.91 -27.22
N GLY A 221 1.40 11.96 -27.70
CA GLY A 221 2.75 11.69 -27.20
C GLY A 221 2.80 11.05 -25.81
N ILE A 222 1.71 10.40 -25.38
CA ILE A 222 1.59 9.74 -24.08
C ILE A 222 1.92 8.25 -24.27
N ASN A 223 3.05 7.83 -23.71
CA ASN A 223 3.48 6.44 -23.79
C ASN A 223 2.71 5.55 -22.80
N ILE A 224 2.37 4.33 -23.23
CA ILE A 224 1.75 3.29 -22.42
C ILE A 224 2.82 2.27 -22.05
N ALA A 225 3.33 2.34 -20.81
CA ALA A 225 4.40 1.46 -20.32
C ALA A 225 3.88 0.05 -19.93
N GLY A 226 2.60 -0.06 -19.60
CA GLY A 226 1.97 -1.31 -19.22
C GLY A 226 0.47 -1.28 -19.49
N MET A 227 -0.10 -2.43 -19.79
CA MET A 227 -1.53 -2.57 -20.03
C MET A 227 -1.99 -3.97 -19.69
N GLN A 228 -3.08 -4.07 -18.94
CA GLN A 228 -3.78 -5.32 -18.71
C GLN A 228 -5.28 -5.13 -18.89
N ILE A 229 -5.91 -6.14 -19.51
CA ILE A 229 -7.35 -6.17 -19.75
C ILE A 229 -7.89 -7.43 -19.09
N ALA A 230 -8.85 -7.25 -18.19
CA ALA A 230 -9.53 -8.29 -17.46
C ALA A 230 -11.02 -8.30 -17.82
N ARG A 231 -11.47 -9.39 -18.47
CA ARG A 231 -12.87 -9.57 -18.90
C ARG A 231 -13.49 -10.77 -18.19
N ARG A 232 -14.74 -10.63 -17.75
CA ARG A 232 -15.49 -11.74 -17.12
C ARG A 232 -15.94 -12.78 -18.13
N GLN A 233 -16.34 -12.32 -19.32
CA GLN A 233 -16.76 -13.14 -20.44
C GLN A 233 -16.46 -12.39 -21.75
N ALA A 234 -16.22 -13.13 -22.84
CA ALA A 234 -16.04 -12.52 -24.16
C ALA A 234 -17.28 -11.68 -24.55
N GLY A 235 -17.06 -10.43 -24.95
CA GLY A 235 -18.13 -9.49 -25.34
C GLY A 235 -18.92 -8.87 -24.17
N GLY A 236 -18.55 -9.16 -22.92
CA GLY A 236 -19.12 -8.53 -21.73
C GLY A 236 -18.38 -7.26 -21.31
N GLN A 237 -18.49 -6.88 -20.04
CA GLN A 237 -17.68 -5.79 -19.49
C GLN A 237 -16.21 -6.20 -19.37
N ALA A 238 -15.33 -5.30 -19.79
CA ALA A 238 -13.89 -5.38 -19.66
C ALA A 238 -13.39 -4.22 -18.78
N LEU A 239 -12.54 -4.57 -17.81
CA LEU A 239 -11.74 -3.64 -17.06
C LEU A 239 -10.35 -3.56 -17.70
N SER A 240 -9.89 -2.37 -18.06
CA SER A 240 -8.53 -2.13 -18.51
C SER A 240 -7.80 -1.24 -17.52
N VAL A 241 -6.58 -1.63 -17.16
CA VAL A 241 -5.68 -0.78 -16.38
C VAL A 241 -4.42 -0.54 -17.20
N LEU A 242 -4.15 0.73 -17.46
CA LEU A 242 -2.96 1.19 -18.17
C LEU A 242 -2.00 1.80 -17.17
N THR A 243 -0.71 1.62 -17.41
CA THR A 243 0.37 2.42 -16.84
C THR A 243 0.86 3.37 -17.91
N VAL A 244 0.89 4.66 -17.61
CA VAL A 244 1.36 5.70 -18.53
C VAL A 244 2.55 6.45 -17.93
N ASP A 245 3.40 7.03 -18.78
CA ASP A 245 4.61 7.72 -18.30
C ASP A 245 4.36 9.13 -17.75
N SER A 246 3.20 9.72 -18.05
CA SER A 246 2.87 11.09 -17.70
C SER A 246 1.37 11.27 -17.44
N PRO A 247 0.98 12.30 -16.66
CA PRO A 247 -0.42 12.69 -16.54
C PRO A 247 -1.05 12.96 -17.91
N VAL A 248 -2.30 12.53 -18.07
CA VAL A 248 -3.12 12.78 -19.26
C VAL A 248 -3.96 14.03 -19.03
N PRO A 249 -4.03 14.98 -19.98
CA PRO A 249 -4.91 16.14 -19.89
C PRO A 249 -6.39 15.74 -19.83
N ASP A 250 -7.19 16.47 -19.04
CA ASP A 250 -8.62 16.19 -18.84
C ASP A 250 -9.40 16.16 -20.17
N GLU A 251 -9.11 17.06 -21.10
CA GLU A 251 -9.75 17.10 -22.42
C GLU A 251 -9.55 15.79 -23.19
N LEU A 252 -8.35 15.21 -23.12
CA LEU A 252 -8.03 13.95 -23.79
C LEU A 252 -8.68 12.76 -23.06
N LEU A 253 -8.74 12.79 -21.73
CA LEU A 253 -9.46 11.78 -20.95
C LEU A 253 -10.94 11.73 -21.35
N ASP A 254 -11.60 12.89 -21.45
CA ASP A 254 -13.00 13.00 -21.84
C ASP A 254 -13.26 12.57 -23.29
N GLU A 255 -12.34 12.92 -24.19
CA GLU A 255 -12.40 12.50 -25.59
C GLU A 255 -12.30 10.97 -25.72
N VAL A 256 -11.33 10.35 -25.06
CA VAL A 256 -11.13 8.89 -25.10
C VAL A 256 -12.32 8.19 -24.45
N ARG A 257 -12.75 8.66 -23.26
CA ARG A 257 -13.93 8.13 -22.55
C ARG A 257 -15.16 8.09 -23.46
N SER A 258 -15.42 9.19 -24.16
CA SER A 258 -16.57 9.31 -25.08
C SER A 258 -16.42 8.38 -26.29
N ALA A 259 -15.22 8.30 -26.87
CA ALA A 259 -14.95 7.46 -28.04
C ALA A 259 -15.13 5.95 -27.75
N ILE A 260 -14.74 5.50 -26.56
CA ILE A 260 -14.89 4.09 -26.15
C ILE A 260 -16.20 3.83 -25.40
N GLN A 261 -17.00 4.86 -25.11
CA GLN A 261 -18.22 4.77 -24.32
C GLN A 261 -17.99 4.06 -22.98
N ALA A 262 -16.98 4.50 -22.23
CA ALA A 262 -16.63 3.89 -20.97
C ALA A 262 -17.62 4.28 -19.84
N ASP A 263 -18.06 3.27 -19.10
CA ASP A 263 -18.86 3.41 -17.89
C ASP A 263 -18.03 4.09 -16.78
N LEU A 264 -16.76 3.71 -16.68
CA LEU A 264 -15.77 4.31 -15.78
C LEU A 264 -14.52 4.67 -16.56
N PHE A 265 -14.00 5.88 -16.33
CA PHE A 265 -12.71 6.33 -16.84
C PHE A 265 -12.07 7.20 -15.77
N ARG A 266 -10.98 6.73 -15.18
CA ARG A 266 -10.30 7.39 -14.07
C ARG A 266 -8.80 7.38 -14.30
N GLN A 267 -8.21 8.57 -14.31
CA GLN A 267 -6.78 8.71 -14.09
C GLN A 267 -6.50 8.63 -12.59
N ILE A 268 -5.44 7.92 -12.23
CA ILE A 268 -4.96 7.77 -10.85
C ILE A 268 -3.50 8.19 -10.86
N GLU A 269 -3.16 9.17 -10.03
CA GLU A 269 -1.78 9.53 -9.71
C GLU A 269 -1.47 9.06 -8.29
N ILE A 270 -0.52 8.15 -8.16
CA ILE A 270 -0.03 7.67 -6.88
C ILE A 270 0.97 8.68 -6.33
N THR A 271 0.65 9.25 -5.18
CA THR A 271 1.54 10.11 -4.43
C THR A 271 2.42 9.23 -3.53
N GLU A 272 3.73 9.39 -3.65
CA GLU A 272 4.68 8.78 -2.70
C GLU A 272 4.69 9.59 -1.40
N SER A 273 4.58 8.87 -0.28
CA SER A 273 4.67 9.37 1.09
C SER A 273 6.11 9.43 1.60
#